data_AF-T1CH15-F1
#
_entry.id   AF-T1CH15-F1
#
_cell.length_a   1.000
_cell.length_b   1.000
_cell.length_c   1.000
_cell.angle_alpha   90.00
_cell.angle_beta   90.00
_cell.angle_gamma   90.00
#
_symmetry.space_group_name_H-M   'P 1'
#
loop_
_entity.id
_entity.type
_entity.pdbx_description
1 polymer ?
#
loop_
_entity_poly.entity_id
_entity_poly.type
_entity_poly.pdbx_seq_one_letter_code
_entity_poly.pdbx_strand_id
1 'polypeptide(L)'
;EQLVRQVGRMVRSAKLVHGDLSPYNTLLFEGEVVLIDVAQAVAADHPAARALLERDLGHYARFLSRAGFEVAPAEFLAAVGGDTLPPPPAAPAEA
;
A
#
# COMPACT_ATOMS: atom_id res chain seq x y z
N GLU A 1 0.40 -5.38 -12.61
CA GLU A 1 1.70 -4.70 -12.85
C GLU A 1 1.66 -3.19 -12.59
N GLN A 2 0.80 -2.40 -13.26
CA GLN A 2 0.80 -0.94 -13.10
C GLN A 2 0.55 -0.47 -11.66
N LEU A 3 -0.40 -1.10 -10.93
CA LEU A 3 -0.67 -0.80 -9.53
C LEU A 3 0.59 -0.94 -8.66
N VAL A 4 1.29 -2.07 -8.77
CA VAL A 4 2.54 -2.33 -8.06
C VAL A 4 3.58 -1.25 -8.35
N ARG A 5 3.69 -0.82 -9.62
CA ARG A 5 4.59 0.25 -10.04
C ARG A 5 4.23 1.59 -9.37
N GLN A 6 2.96 1.98 -9.35
CA GLN A 6 2.54 3.27 -8.79
C GLN A 6 2.66 3.30 -7.27
N VAL A 7 2.19 2.25 -6.58
CA VAL A 7 2.35 2.13 -5.13
C VAL A 7 3.84 2.07 -4.77
N GLY A 8 4.63 1.32 -5.53
CA GLY A 8 6.08 1.25 -5.34
C GLY A 8 6.81 2.58 -5.57
N ARG A 9 6.36 3.42 -6.51
CA ARG A 9 6.86 4.80 -6.68
C ARG A 9 6.48 5.67 -5.48
N MET A 10 5.25 5.56 -5.01
CA MET A 10 4.79 6.29 -3.81
C MET A 10 5.66 5.95 -2.60
N VAL A 11 5.88 4.65 -2.33
CA VAL A 11 6.68 4.17 -1.20
C VAL A 11 8.15 4.54 -1.36
N ARG A 12 8.79 4.17 -2.47
CA ARG A 12 10.25 4.25 -2.60
C ARG A 12 10.77 5.61 -3.07
N SER A 13 10.04 6.25 -3.98
CA SER A 13 10.46 7.52 -4.60
C SER A 13 9.86 8.72 -3.88
N ALA A 14 8.54 8.72 -3.64
CA ALA A 14 7.87 9.83 -2.95
C ALA A 14 7.99 9.74 -1.42
N LYS A 15 8.45 8.60 -0.88
CA LYS A 15 8.58 8.34 0.57
C LYS A 15 7.25 8.51 1.31
N LEU A 16 6.17 8.03 0.70
CA LEU A 16 4.81 8.08 1.25
C LEU A 16 4.15 6.70 1.25
N VAL A 17 3.30 6.47 2.25
CA VAL A 17 2.30 5.39 2.27
C VAL A 17 0.93 6.05 2.18
N HIS A 18 0.05 5.53 1.31
CA HIS A 18 -1.25 6.14 1.03
C HIS A 18 -2.15 6.28 2.27
N GLY A 19 -2.18 5.27 3.15
CA GLY A 19 -2.97 5.31 4.38
C GLY A 19 -4.47 5.08 4.19
N ASP A 20 -4.93 4.96 2.95
CA ASP A 20 -6.29 4.57 2.56
C ASP A 20 -6.32 4.01 1.11
N LEU A 21 -5.30 3.23 0.72
CA LEU A 21 -5.24 2.69 -0.63
C LEU A 21 -6.34 1.62 -0.81
N SER A 22 -7.22 1.87 -1.78
CA SER A 22 -8.31 0.98 -2.15
C SER A 22 -8.62 1.07 -3.65
N PRO A 23 -9.39 0.12 -4.21
CA PRO A 23 -9.85 0.21 -5.59
C PRO A 23 -10.68 1.47 -5.88
N TYR A 24 -11.31 2.07 -4.87
CA TYR A 24 -12.07 3.32 -5.00
C TYR A 24 -11.15 4.54 -5.13
N ASN A 25 -9.95 4.48 -4.53
CA ASN A 25 -8.91 5.51 -4.63
C ASN A 25 -7.90 5.23 -5.75
N THR A 26 -8.26 4.35 -6.69
CA THR A 26 -7.44 3.98 -7.85
C THR A 26 -8.22 4.22 -9.13
N LEU A 27 -7.74 5.15 -9.96
CA LEU A 27 -8.33 5.45 -11.26
C LEU A 27 -7.54 4.81 -12.40
N LEU A 28 -8.25 4.41 -13.46
CA LEU A 28 -7.67 4.16 -14.76
C LEU A 28 -7.91 5.40 -15.63
N PHE A 29 -6.86 6.18 -15.86
CA PHE A 29 -6.91 7.41 -16.65
C PHE A 29 -5.92 7.28 -17.81
N GLU A 30 -6.41 7.42 -19.04
CA GLU A 30 -5.59 7.32 -20.26
C GLU A 30 -4.76 6.02 -20.36
N GLY A 31 -5.30 4.91 -19.83
CA GLY A 31 -4.62 3.61 -19.84
C GLY A 31 -3.57 3.43 -18.72
N GLU A 32 -3.39 4.44 -17.86
CA GLU A 32 -2.48 4.40 -16.72
C GLU A 32 -3.23 4.32 -15.39
N VAL A 33 -2.66 3.58 -14.44
CA VAL A 33 -3.12 3.59 -13.05
C VAL A 33 -2.70 4.90 -12.38
N VAL A 34 -3.66 5.58 -11.76
CA VAL A 34 -3.47 6.81 -10.99
C VAL A 34 -4.01 6.62 -9.58
N LEU A 35 -3.19 6.92 -8.57
CA LEU A 35 -3.61 6.92 -7.17
C LEU A 35 -4.11 8.31 -6.81
N ILE A 36 -5.28 8.40 -6.17
CA ILE A 36 -5.93 9.66 -5.80
C ILE A 36 -6.23 9.69 -4.30
N ASP A 37 -6.72 10.83 -3.81
CA ASP A 37 -7.09 11.01 -2.39
C ASP A 37 -5.94 10.73 -1.41
N VAL A 38 -4.83 11.44 -1.61
CA VAL A 38 -3.61 11.32 -0.80
C VAL A 38 -3.64 12.15 0.48
N ALA A 39 -4.82 12.65 0.89
CA ALA A 39 -4.96 13.50 2.07
C ALA A 39 -4.59 12.78 3.38
N GLN A 40 -4.75 11.46 3.41
CA GLN A 40 -4.40 10.60 4.56
C GLN A 40 -3.02 9.95 4.44
N ALA A 41 -2.22 10.33 3.43
CA ALA A 41 -0.91 9.74 3.23
C ALA A 41 0.06 10.12 4.35
N VAL A 42 0.86 9.15 4.79
CA VAL A 42 1.88 9.32 5.83
C VAL A 42 3.27 9.16 5.24
N ALA A 43 4.25 9.79 5.87
CA ALA A 43 5.65 9.60 5.52
C ALA A 43 6.08 8.13 5.71
N ALA A 44 6.97 7.65 4.86
CA ALA A 44 7.47 6.27 4.89
C ALA A 44 8.24 5.93 6.18
N ASP A 45 8.78 6.94 6.87
CA ASP A 45 9.45 6.80 8.17
C ASP A 45 8.49 6.90 9.36
N HIS A 46 7.20 7.17 9.13
CA HIS A 46 6.20 7.22 10.18
C HIS A 46 6.05 5.84 10.85
N PRO A 47 5.93 5.75 12.19
CA PRO A 47 5.86 4.47 12.90
C PRO A 47 4.71 3.55 12.43
N ALA A 48 3.60 4.15 12.00
CA ALA A 48 2.45 3.41 11.48
C ALA A 48 2.53 3.08 9.97
N ALA A 49 3.54 3.57 9.23
CA ALA A 49 3.58 3.49 7.77
C ALA A 49 3.49 2.04 7.27
N ARG A 50 4.29 1.14 7.85
CA ARG A 50 4.28 -0.27 7.46
C ARG A 50 2.96 -0.96 7.77
N ALA A 51 2.41 -0.74 8.96
CA ALA A 51 1.13 -1.33 9.35
C ALA A 51 -0.02 -0.84 8.45
N LEU A 52 -0.02 0.45 8.09
CA LEU A 52 -1.00 1.01 7.15
C LEU A 52 -0.85 0.40 5.75
N LEU A 53 0.38 0.26 5.25
CA LEU A 53 0.62 -0.36 3.95
C LEU A 53 0.17 -1.83 3.94
N GLU A 54 0.51 -2.61 4.97
CA GLU A 54 0.09 -4.02 5.10
C GLU A 54 -1.43 -4.16 5.11
N ARG A 55 -2.12 -3.30 5.87
CA ARG A 55 -3.59 -3.23 5.91
C ARG A 55 -4.18 -2.94 4.54
N ASP A 56 -3.68 -1.88 3.89
CA ASP A 56 -4.16 -1.41 2.60
C ASP A 56 -3.97 -2.48 1.51
N LEU A 57 -2.77 -3.05 1.40
CA LEU A 57 -2.48 -4.12 0.44
C LEU A 57 -3.28 -5.40 0.73
N GLY A 58 -3.54 -5.72 2.00
CA GLY A 58 -4.38 -6.84 2.39
C GLY A 58 -5.83 -6.67 1.92
N HIS A 59 -6.41 -5.48 2.11
CA HIS A 59 -7.74 -5.16 1.59
C HIS A 59 -7.78 -5.20 0.06
N TYR A 60 -6.77 -4.64 -0.59
CA TYR A 60 -6.68 -4.61 -2.05
C TYR A 60 -6.49 -6.01 -2.64
N ALA A 61 -5.63 -6.85 -2.07
CA ALA A 61 -5.43 -8.24 -2.48
C ALA A 61 -6.74 -9.03 -2.40
N ARG A 62 -7.50 -8.87 -1.30
CA ARG A 62 -8.83 -9.50 -1.16
C ARG A 62 -9.80 -9.06 -2.25
N PHE A 63 -9.78 -7.79 -2.63
CA PHE A 63 -10.58 -7.30 -3.76
C PHE A 63 -10.16 -7.96 -5.08
N LEU A 64 -8.86 -8.02 -5.37
CA LEU A 64 -8.33 -8.64 -6.58
C LEU A 64 -8.67 -10.14 -6.65
N SER A 65 -8.60 -10.85 -5.51
CA SER A 65 -9.00 -12.27 -5.46
C SER A 65 -10.48 -12.50 -5.77
N ARG A 66 -11.36 -11.59 -5.36
CA ARG A 66 -12.78 -11.65 -5.76
C ARG A 66 -13.00 -11.42 -7.26
N ALA A 67 -12.05 -10.74 -7.92
CA ALA A 67 -12.04 -10.55 -9.37
C ALA A 67 -11.29 -11.68 -10.13
N GLY A 68 -10.86 -12.74 -9.44
CA GLY A 68 -10.20 -13.91 -10.04
C GLY A 68 -8.67 -13.85 -10.10
N PHE A 69 -8.04 -12.88 -9.43
CA PHE A 69 -6.58 -12.78 -9.37
C PHE A 69 -6.02 -13.40 -8.09
N GLU A 70 -5.10 -14.35 -8.22
CA GLU A 70 -4.35 -14.86 -7.08
C GLU A 70 -3.24 -13.88 -6.70
N VAL A 71 -3.37 -13.23 -5.54
CA VAL A 71 -2.41 -12.25 -5.05
C VAL A 71 -2.10 -12.55 -3.58
N ALA A 72 -0.87 -12.98 -3.30
CA ALA A 72 -0.40 -13.14 -1.93
C ALA A 72 -0.05 -11.77 -1.33
N PRO A 73 -0.64 -11.37 -0.17
CA PRO A 73 -0.36 -10.07 0.43
C PRO A 73 1.13 -9.83 0.73
N ALA A 74 1.86 -10.87 1.13
CA ALA A 74 3.30 -10.78 1.41
C ALA A 74 4.12 -10.49 0.14
N GLU A 75 3.80 -11.15 -0.98
CA GLU A 75 4.44 -10.89 -2.27
C GLU A 75 4.11 -9.48 -2.77
N PHE A 76 2.86 -9.05 -2.59
CA PHE A 76 2.44 -7.70 -2.97
C PHE A 76 3.19 -6.64 -2.16
N LEU A 77 3.33 -6.84 -0.85
CA LEU A 77 4.10 -5.97 0.04
C LEU A 77 5.56 -5.86 -0.41
N ALA A 78 6.22 -6.99 -0.69
CA ALA A 78 7.59 -7.01 -1.18
C ALA A 78 7.72 -6.28 -2.53
N ALA A 79 6.79 -6.51 -3.46
CA ALA A 79 6.83 -5.90 -4.80
C ALA A 79 6.72 -4.36 -4.75
N VAL A 80 5.96 -3.81 -3.80
CA VAL A 80 5.83 -2.36 -3.61
C VAL A 80 6.90 -1.76 -2.70
N GLY A 81 7.81 -2.55 -2.15
CA GLY A 81 8.93 -2.09 -1.33
C GLY A 81 8.56 -1.90 0.15
N GLY A 82 7.53 -2.57 0.64
CA GLY A 82 7.14 -2.51 2.05
C GLY A 82 8.18 -3.12 3.00
N ASP A 83 9.07 -3.95 2.49
CA ASP A 83 10.26 -4.47 3.17
C ASP A 83 11.30 -3.38 3.48
N THR A 84 11.27 -2.26 2.75
CA THR A 84 12.14 -1.09 3.02
C THR A 84 11.61 -0.16 4.11
N LEU A 85 10.36 -0.36 4.56
CA LEU A 85 9.76 0.43 5.62
C LEU A 85 10.22 -0.06 7.00
N PRO A 86 10.36 0.85 7.98
CA PRO A 86 10.66 0.45 9.34
C PRO A 86 9.62 -0.55 9.84
N PRO A 87 10.03 -1.59 10.61
CA PRO A 87 9.09 -2.48 11.24
C PRO A 87 8.12 -1.66 12.12
N PRO A 88 6.83 -2.04 12.19
CA PRO A 88 5.92 -1.37 13.10
C PRO A 88 6.50 -1.44 14.51
N PRO A 89 6.32 -0.39 15.33
CA PRO A 89 6.72 -0.44 16.72
C PRO A 89 6.09 -1.67 17.37
N ALA A 90 6.83 -2.34 18.24
CA ALA A 90 6.25 -3.39 19.08
C ALA A 90 5.00 -2.80 19.72
N ALA A 91 3.85 -3.45 19.54
CA ALA A 91 2.60 -2.99 20.11
C ALA A 91 2.86 -2.65 21.59
N PRO A 92 2.43 -1.47 22.08
CA PRO A 92 2.53 -1.22 23.50
C PRO A 92 1.85 -2.40 24.19
N ALA A 93 2.55 -3.05 25.12
CA ALA A 93 1.93 -4.01 26.01
C ALA A 93 0.76 -3.23 26.65
N GLU A 94 -0.47 -3.61 26.29
CA GLU A 94 -1.67 -2.97 26.79
C GLU A 94 -1.56 -2.89 28.31
N ALA A 95 -1.62 -1.66 28.84
CA ALA A 95 -1.61 -1.35 30.26
C ALA A 95 -3.05 -1.33 30.81
#